data_AF-A0A973R6M3-F1
#
_entry.id   AF-A0A973R6M3-F1
#
_cell.length_a   1.000
_cell.length_b   1.000
_cell.length_c   1.000
_cell.angle_alpha   90.00
_cell.angle_beta   90.00
_cell.angle_gamma   90.00
#
_symmetry.space_group_name_H-M   'P 1'
#
loop_
_entity.id
_entity.type
_entity.pdbx_description
1 polymer ?
#
loop_
_entity_poly.entity_id
_entity_poly.type
_entity_poly.pdbx_seq_one_letter_code
_entity_poly.pdbx_strand_id
1 'polypeptide(L)'
;MTPRTPMYRPVSRQLIRQLMRRTGDGGPVSVRQLAADAGVARSTVGGLLTGDQDSVPEAAARSMAQRLGVDLLVAFEEVCRSTTSVTEYAALVRTSDEVSA
;
A
#
# COMPACT_ATOMS: atom_id res chain seq x y z
N MET A 1 0.58 -9.36 21.48
CA MET A 1 0.92 -8.26 20.55
C MET A 1 -0.22 -8.10 19.57
N THR A 2 -0.91 -6.96 19.54
CA THR A 2 -1.92 -6.68 18.52
C THR A 2 -1.20 -6.41 17.19
N PRO A 3 -1.52 -7.12 16.10
CA PRO A 3 -0.92 -6.85 14.80
C PRO A 3 -1.27 -5.41 14.38
N ARG A 4 -0.27 -4.62 13.98
CA ARG A 4 -0.52 -3.29 13.41
C ARG A 4 -1.13 -3.45 12.02
N THR A 5 -2.01 -2.54 11.66
CA THR A 5 -2.50 -2.40 10.28
C THR A 5 -1.34 -2.04 9.35
N PRO A 6 -1.04 -2.85 8.33
CA PRO A 6 -0.05 -2.51 7.32
C PRO A 6 -0.45 -1.26 6.53
N MET A 7 0.55 -0.50 6.10
CA MET A 7 0.37 0.71 5.30
C MET A 7 0.96 0.47 3.91
N TYR A 8 0.32 1.04 2.89
CA TYR A 8 0.69 0.84 1.50
C TYR A 8 0.80 2.19 0.79
N ARG A 9 1.78 2.32 -0.10
CA ARG A 9 1.97 3.51 -0.95
C ARG A 9 1.87 3.15 -2.43
N PRO A 10 1.41 4.06 -3.30
CA PRO A 10 1.42 3.81 -4.75
C PRO A 10 2.85 3.58 -5.25
N VAL A 11 3.07 2.51 -6.02
CA VAL A 11 4.37 2.26 -6.69
C VAL A 11 4.68 3.40 -7.66
N SER A 12 3.66 3.88 -8.37
CA SER A 12 3.75 5.03 -9.25
C SER A 12 2.42 5.77 -9.31
N ARG A 13 2.45 7.07 -8.99
CA ARG A 13 1.27 7.96 -9.11
C ARG A 13 0.80 8.05 -10.56
N GLN A 14 1.73 8.00 -11.51
CA GLN A 14 1.39 7.97 -12.93
C GLN A 14 0.68 6.67 -13.31
N LEU A 15 1.15 5.53 -12.81
CA LEU A 15 0.50 4.24 -13.03
C LEU A 15 -0.95 4.25 -12.52
N ILE A 16 -1.18 4.73 -11.30
CA ILE A 16 -2.55 4.83 -10.76
C ILE A 16 -3.42 5.70 -11.70
N ARG A 17 -2.94 6.86 -12.12
CA ARG A 17 -3.70 7.72 -13.07
C ARG A 17 -3.95 7.03 -14.40
N GLN A 18 -3.04 6.19 -14.86
CA GLN A 18 -3.19 5.43 -16.10
C GLN A 18 -4.27 4.34 -15.96
N LEU A 19 -4.21 3.55 -14.88
CA LEU A 19 -5.23 2.55 -14.54
C LEU A 19 -6.61 3.18 -14.35
N MET A 20 -6.68 4.38 -13.77
CA MET A 20 -7.94 5.11 -13.63
C MET A 20 -8.59 5.48 -14.96
N ARG A 21 -7.84 5.59 -16.07
CA ARG A 21 -8.42 5.91 -17.39
C ARG A 21 -9.10 4.70 -18.02
N ARG A 22 -8.68 3.49 -17.66
CA ARG A 22 -9.24 2.23 -18.17
C ARG A 22 -9.01 1.13 -17.15
N THR A 23 -10.01 0.89 -16.30
CA THR A 23 -9.93 -0.12 -15.25
C THR A 23 -10.23 -1.52 -15.81
N GLY A 24 -10.22 -2.54 -14.94
CA GLY A 24 -10.57 -3.91 -15.31
C GLY A 24 -11.98 -4.08 -15.91
N ASP A 25 -12.91 -3.15 -15.63
CA ASP A 25 -14.25 -3.12 -16.25
C ASP A 25 -14.28 -2.45 -17.64
N GLY A 26 -13.13 -1.94 -18.12
CA GLY A 26 -12.98 -1.26 -19.40
C GLY A 26 -13.35 0.23 -19.40
N GLY A 27 -13.91 0.76 -18.31
CA GLY A 27 -14.31 2.14 -18.14
C GLY A 27 -13.32 2.98 -17.32
N PRO A 28 -13.41 4.33 -17.40
CA PRO A 28 -12.66 5.21 -16.51
C PRO A 28 -13.31 5.28 -15.12
N VAL A 29 -12.50 5.53 -14.10
CA VAL A 29 -12.95 5.81 -12.73
C VAL A 29 -12.46 7.18 -12.27
N SER A 30 -13.35 7.97 -11.68
CA SER A 30 -12.98 9.27 -11.09
C SER A 30 -12.38 9.11 -9.69
N VAL A 31 -11.64 10.11 -9.22
CA VAL A 31 -11.13 10.18 -7.84
C VAL A 31 -12.25 10.01 -6.81
N ARG A 32 -13.43 10.58 -7.08
CA ARG A 32 -14.60 10.49 -6.20
C ARG A 32 -15.12 9.06 -6.10
N GLN A 33 -15.25 8.37 -7.22
CA GLN A 33 -15.69 6.97 -7.26
C GLN A 33 -14.67 6.06 -6.58
N LEU A 34 -13.39 6.22 -6.91
CA LEU A 34 -12.32 5.43 -6.31
C LEU A 34 -12.26 5.60 -4.79
N ALA A 35 -12.48 6.82 -4.28
CA ALA A 35 -12.55 7.08 -2.84
C ALA A 35 -13.76 6.43 -2.18
N ALA A 36 -14.94 6.49 -2.83
CA ALA A 36 -16.15 5.86 -2.34
C ALA A 36 -16.01 4.32 -2.26
N ASP A 37 -15.48 3.71 -3.32
CA ASP A 37 -15.25 2.26 -3.40
C ASP A 37 -14.21 1.79 -2.37
N ALA A 38 -13.23 2.65 -2.06
CA ALA A 38 -12.21 2.39 -1.05
C ALA A 38 -12.62 2.75 0.39
N GLY A 39 -13.80 3.35 0.59
CA GLY A 39 -14.27 3.75 1.93
C GLY A 39 -13.43 4.85 2.57
N VAL A 40 -12.79 5.73 1.78
CA VAL A 40 -11.93 6.82 2.26
C VAL A 40 -12.42 8.18 1.82
N ALA A 41 -11.91 9.23 2.45
CA ALA A 41 -12.19 10.60 2.02
C ALA A 41 -11.62 10.84 0.62
N ARG A 42 -12.32 11.67 -0.19
CA ARG A 42 -11.83 12.09 -1.51
C ARG A 42 -10.45 12.75 -1.44
N SER A 43 -10.18 13.50 -0.38
CA SER A 43 -8.88 14.15 -0.13
C SER A 43 -7.76 13.14 0.03
N THR A 44 -8.01 11.95 0.60
CA THR A 44 -7.03 10.89 0.73
C THR A 44 -6.55 10.40 -0.64
N VAL A 45 -7.48 10.10 -1.55
CA VAL A 45 -7.11 9.68 -2.93
C VAL A 45 -6.44 10.82 -3.69
N GLY A 46 -6.96 12.05 -3.54
CA GLY A 46 -6.34 13.25 -4.12
C GLY A 46 -4.89 13.42 -3.66
N GLY A 47 -4.65 13.36 -2.35
CA GLY A 47 -3.34 13.47 -1.73
C GLY A 47 -2.36 12.37 -2.15
N LEU A 48 -2.84 11.13 -2.30
CA LEU A 48 -2.02 10.05 -2.86
C LEU A 48 -1.55 10.36 -4.28
N LEU A 49 -2.46 10.88 -5.11
CA LEU A 49 -2.17 11.19 -6.51
C LEU A 49 -1.30 12.44 -6.66
N THR A 50 -1.40 13.45 -5.80
CA THR A 50 -0.54 14.64 -5.83
C THR A 50 0.80 14.40 -5.14
N GLY A 51 0.82 13.50 -4.16
CA GLY A 51 1.96 13.25 -3.28
C GLY A 51 1.90 13.98 -1.95
N ASP A 52 0.83 14.71 -1.66
CA ASP A 52 0.60 15.32 -0.34
C ASP A 52 0.36 14.27 0.76
N GLN A 53 -0.07 13.06 0.36
CA GLN A 53 -0.17 11.90 1.22
C GLN A 53 0.61 10.74 0.58
N ASP A 54 1.46 10.09 1.36
CA ASP A 54 2.32 9.02 0.84
C ASP A 54 1.70 7.63 0.91
N SER A 55 0.90 7.34 1.92
CA SER A 55 0.39 5.99 2.17
C SER A 55 -1.02 5.94 2.71
N VAL A 56 -1.65 4.78 2.60
CA VAL A 56 -2.99 4.46 3.11
C VAL A 56 -2.98 3.09 3.79
N PRO A 57 -3.95 2.80 4.68
CA PRO A 57 -4.11 1.47 5.27
C PRO A 57 -4.37 0.39 4.21
N GLU A 58 -3.96 -0.85 4.51
CA GLU A 58 -4.12 -2.01 3.61
C GLU A 58 -5.53 -2.16 3.06
N ALA A 59 -6.57 -2.05 3.91
CA ALA A 59 -7.96 -2.20 3.48
C ALA A 59 -8.32 -1.21 2.34
N ALA A 60 -7.89 0.05 2.48
CA ALA A 60 -8.12 1.06 1.46
C ALA A 60 -7.31 0.78 0.18
N ALA A 61 -6.03 0.42 0.31
CA ALA A 61 -5.18 0.08 -0.84
C ALA A 61 -5.73 -1.12 -1.63
N ARG A 62 -6.19 -2.16 -0.91
CA ARG A 62 -6.78 -3.36 -1.49
C ARG A 62 -8.07 -3.05 -2.25
N SER A 63 -8.97 -2.27 -1.67
CA SER A 63 -10.19 -1.84 -2.36
C SER A 63 -9.89 -0.97 -3.58
N MET A 64 -8.91 -0.07 -3.50
CA MET A 64 -8.47 0.70 -4.68
C MET A 64 -7.92 -0.20 -5.78
N ALA A 65 -7.04 -1.16 -5.46
CA ALA A 65 -6.47 -2.09 -6.42
C ALA A 65 -7.55 -2.94 -7.10
N GLN A 66 -8.48 -3.49 -6.32
CA GLN A 66 -9.66 -4.21 -6.84
C GLN A 66 -10.48 -3.33 -7.78
N ARG A 67 -10.74 -2.07 -7.41
CA ARG A 67 -11.50 -1.16 -8.26
C ARG A 67 -10.79 -0.83 -9.57
N LEU A 68 -9.46 -0.77 -9.55
CA LEU A 68 -8.63 -0.57 -10.73
C LEU A 68 -8.52 -1.84 -11.60
N GLY A 69 -8.88 -3.00 -11.06
CA GLY A 69 -8.83 -4.29 -11.75
C GLY A 69 -7.42 -4.90 -11.78
N VAL A 70 -6.60 -4.63 -10.76
CA VAL A 70 -5.24 -5.16 -10.63
C VAL A 70 -5.01 -5.73 -9.24
N ASP A 71 -4.02 -6.62 -9.11
CA ASP A 71 -3.58 -7.10 -7.81
C ASP A 71 -2.93 -5.97 -6.98
N LEU A 72 -3.03 -6.06 -5.66
CA LEU A 72 -2.54 -5.05 -4.72
C LEU A 72 -1.10 -4.64 -5.03
N LEU A 73 -0.20 -5.62 -5.20
CA LEU A 73 1.23 -5.41 -5.38
C LEU A 73 1.62 -4.90 -6.78
N VAL A 74 0.68 -4.86 -7.73
CA VAL A 74 0.90 -4.23 -9.05
C VAL A 74 0.84 -2.71 -8.94
N ALA A 75 -0.05 -2.19 -8.08
CA ALA A 75 -0.33 -0.77 -7.96
C ALA A 75 0.29 -0.14 -6.69
N PHE A 76 0.44 -0.92 -5.63
CA PHE A 76 0.89 -0.46 -4.32
C PHE A 76 2.01 -1.33 -3.78
N GLU A 77 2.90 -0.74 -3.00
CA GLU A 77 3.92 -1.45 -2.24
C GLU A 77 3.71 -1.22 -0.74
N GLU A 78 4.04 -2.23 0.06
CA GLU A 78 3.95 -2.13 1.51
C GLU A 78 5.03 -1.18 2.04
N VAL A 79 4.61 -0.26 2.91
CA VAL A 79 5.51 0.62 3.65
C VAL A 79 5.99 -0.13 4.89
N CYS A 80 7.05 -0.90 4.70
CA CYS A 80 7.74 -1.57 5.80
C CYS A 80 8.35 -0.53 6.74
N ARG A 81 8.13 -0.69 8.04
CA ARG A 81 8.89 0.03 9.08
C ARG A 81 9.81 -0.98 9.74
N SER A 82 11.11 -0.71 9.74
CA SER A 82 12.02 -1.48 10.60
C SER A 82 11.76 -1.06 12.05
N THR A 83 10.99 -1.86 12.78
CA THR A 83 10.87 -1.72 14.24
C THR A 83 12.02 -2.39 14.96
N THR A 84 12.77 -3.24 14.24
CA THR A 84 13.95 -3.93 14.75
C THR A 84 15.16 -3.06 14.42
N SER A 85 15.91 -2.68 15.43
CA SER A 85 17.20 -2.02 15.22
C SER A 85 18.18 -3.01 14.57
N VAL A 86 19.16 -2.50 13.82
CA VAL A 86 20.24 -3.36 13.27
C VAL A 86 20.90 -4.18 14.38
N THR A 87 21.01 -3.60 15.58
CA THR A 87 21.53 -4.26 16.79
C THR A 87 20.66 -5.43 17.26
N GLU A 88 19.33 -5.26 17.32
CA GLU A 88 18.41 -6.35 17.69
C GLU A 88 18.38 -7.45 16.63
N TYR A 89 18.44 -7.10 15.34
CA TYR A 89 18.51 -8.07 14.26
C TYR A 89 19.81 -8.90 14.35
N ALA A 90 20.95 -8.24 14.60
CA ALA A 90 22.23 -8.92 14.80
C ALA A 90 22.23 -9.84 16.03
N ALA A 91 21.48 -9.50 17.09
CA ALA A 91 21.34 -10.35 18.28
C ALA A 91 20.56 -11.64 17.98
N LEU A 92 19.48 -11.56 17.17
CA LEU A 92 18.69 -12.73 16.74
C LEU A 92 19.48 -13.68 15.82
N VAL A 93 20.33 -13.12 14.96
CA VAL A 93 21.18 -13.92 14.06
C VAL A 93 22.24 -14.69 14.84
N ARG A 94 22.90 -14.06 15.83
CA ARG A 94 23.94 -14.72 16.65
C ARG A 94 23.41 -15.87 17.51
N THR A 95 22.18 -15.77 18.00
CA THR A 95 21.56 -16.86 18.76
C THR A 95 21.24 -18.08 17.88
N SER A 96 21.13 -17.91 16.57
CA SER A 96 20.86 -19.00 15.64
C SER A 96 22.12 -19.82 15.32
N ASP A 97 23.30 -19.19 15.34
CA ASP A 97 24.60 -19.85 15.15
C ASP A 97 25.00 -20.71 16.36
N GLU A 98 24.59 -20.33 17.57
CA GLU A 98 24.90 -21.07 18.81
C GLU A 98 24.01 -22.31 19.03
N VAL A 99 22.88 -22.43 18.32
CA VAL A 99 21.93 -23.56 18.47
C VAL A 99 22.20 -24.68 17.45
N SER A 100 23.13 -24.49 16.51
CA SER A 100 23.56 -25.50 15.53
C SER A 100 24.93 -26.14 15.83
N ALA A 101 25.49 -25.93 17.03
CA ALA A 101 26.74 -26.55 17.51
C ALA A 101 26.47 -27.51 18.68
#